data_AF-A0A9N8EQW7-F1
#
_entry.id   AF-A0A9N8EQW7-F1
#
_cell.length_a   1.000
_cell.length_b   1.000
_cell.length_c   1.000
_cell.angle_alpha   90.00
_cell.angle_beta   90.00
_cell.angle_gamma   90.00
#
_symmetry.space_group_name_H-M   'P 1'
#
loop_
_entity.id
_entity.type
_entity.pdbx_description
1 polymer ?
#
loop_
_entity_poly.entity_id
_entity_poly.type
_entity_poly.pdbx_seq_one_letter_code
_entity_poly.pdbx_strand_id
1 'polypeptide(L)'
;MQKVLSYLFLSGFLSLAVGFCPMPTAPAEKTQLLATKDDNNPLFQEEISRRVALVLAAATAAAGVGTLPAAVAMPLSGKVEALEYENKDLVNVKGAPEKHLPQTTVKGTSVKVVVPHVMDPEKPHFIEYLWLKDEDSNKVIEAKHFVATDAAPPTLVAKVAKGTKVRPLLFCNLHGLWQGESFTV
;
A
#
# COMPACT_ATOMS: atom_id res chain seq x y z
N MET A 1 -32.72 -21.71 -58.44
CA MET A 1 -32.24 -23.10 -58.24
C MET A 1 -31.37 -23.11 -57.01
N GLN A 2 -31.91 -23.60 -55.89
CA GLN A 2 -31.39 -23.42 -54.54
C GLN A 2 -30.78 -24.74 -54.09
N LYS A 3 -29.46 -24.78 -53.85
CA LYS A 3 -28.76 -25.96 -53.34
C LYS A 3 -28.98 -26.07 -51.84
N VAL A 4 -29.74 -27.08 -51.45
CA VAL A 4 -29.95 -27.51 -50.06
C VAL A 4 -28.93 -28.59 -49.76
N LEU A 5 -28.13 -28.39 -48.71
CA LEU A 5 -27.22 -29.38 -48.16
C LEU A 5 -27.89 -29.95 -46.90
N SER A 6 -28.11 -31.26 -46.84
CA SER A 6 -28.38 -31.97 -45.57
C SER A 6 -28.16 -33.47 -45.76
N TYR A 7 -27.11 -33.98 -45.11
CA TYR A 7 -26.84 -35.41 -44.90
C TYR A 7 -27.48 -35.83 -43.57
N LEU A 8 -28.41 -36.79 -43.61
CA LEU A 8 -28.88 -37.53 -42.44
C LEU A 8 -27.96 -38.74 -42.20
N PHE A 9 -27.44 -38.88 -40.99
CA PHE A 9 -26.98 -40.16 -40.45
C PHE A 9 -27.83 -40.54 -39.24
N LEU A 10 -28.37 -41.75 -39.29
CA LEU A 10 -29.30 -42.30 -38.32
C LEU A 10 -28.53 -43.06 -37.22
N SER A 11 -29.03 -42.85 -36.01
CA SER A 11 -28.73 -43.36 -34.68
C SER A 11 -28.29 -44.82 -34.51
N GLY A 12 -27.31 -45.01 -33.61
CA GLY A 12 -27.16 -46.22 -32.78
C GLY A 12 -27.20 -45.82 -31.30
N PHE A 13 -28.13 -46.39 -30.53
CA PHE A 13 -28.26 -46.22 -29.08
C PHE A 13 -27.55 -47.37 -28.36
N LEU A 14 -26.70 -47.06 -27.38
CA LEU A 14 -26.35 -47.98 -26.30
C LEU A 14 -26.40 -47.23 -24.97
N SER A 15 -27.15 -47.80 -24.04
CA SER A 15 -27.44 -47.32 -22.69
C SER A 15 -26.32 -47.70 -21.73
N LEU A 16 -25.95 -46.81 -20.80
CA LEU A 16 -25.73 -47.17 -19.39
C LEU A 16 -25.82 -45.92 -18.50
N ALA A 17 -26.60 -46.03 -17.44
CA ALA A 17 -26.93 -44.99 -16.47
C ALA A 17 -25.86 -44.85 -15.38
N VAL A 18 -25.64 -43.65 -14.83
CA VAL A 18 -25.51 -43.42 -13.38
C VAL A 18 -25.77 -41.94 -13.01
N GLY A 19 -26.60 -41.72 -11.98
CA GLY A 19 -26.39 -40.68 -10.95
C GLY A 19 -26.89 -39.24 -11.19
N PHE A 20 -28.02 -38.90 -10.59
CA PHE A 20 -28.55 -37.54 -10.36
C PHE A 20 -27.96 -36.99 -9.03
N CYS A 21 -27.48 -35.75 -8.88
CA CYS A 21 -28.21 -34.52 -8.48
C CYS A 21 -27.17 -33.54 -7.83
N PRO A 22 -27.48 -32.29 -7.43
CA PRO A 22 -27.71 -31.06 -8.21
C PRO A 22 -26.67 -29.91 -7.96
N MET A 23 -26.84 -28.83 -8.72
CA MET A 23 -26.12 -27.53 -8.81
C MET A 23 -25.98 -26.75 -7.47
N PRO A 24 -24.98 -25.86 -7.30
CA PRO A 24 -25.15 -24.45 -7.73
C PRO A 24 -23.89 -23.75 -8.28
N THR A 25 -24.08 -22.80 -9.18
CA THR A 25 -23.09 -21.78 -9.56
C THR A 25 -22.98 -20.69 -8.50
N ALA A 26 -21.78 -20.32 -8.09
CA ALA A 26 -21.48 -19.15 -7.27
C ALA A 26 -20.02 -18.67 -7.50
N PRO A 27 -19.69 -17.41 -7.15
CA PRO A 27 -18.84 -16.52 -7.96
C PRO A 27 -17.36 -16.48 -7.56
N ALA A 28 -16.60 -15.77 -8.40
CA ALA A 28 -15.22 -15.35 -8.18
C ALA A 28 -14.98 -14.71 -6.80
N GLU A 29 -13.89 -15.09 -6.12
CA GLU A 29 -13.29 -14.24 -5.09
C GLU A 29 -11.78 -14.47 -4.89
N LYS A 30 -11.05 -13.34 -4.95
CA LYS A 30 -9.80 -12.94 -4.26
C LYS A 30 -8.50 -13.77 -4.37
N THR A 31 -7.51 -13.06 -4.93
CA THR A 31 -6.22 -12.75 -4.29
C THR A 31 -5.42 -13.94 -3.77
N GLN A 32 -4.61 -14.52 -4.66
CA GLN A 32 -3.50 -15.37 -4.26
C GLN A 32 -2.37 -14.52 -3.67
N LEU A 33 -2.16 -14.69 -2.37
CA LEU A 33 -0.94 -14.38 -1.63
C LEU A 33 0.21 -15.22 -2.22
N LEU A 34 1.38 -14.63 -2.47
CA LEU A 34 2.54 -15.34 -3.02
C LEU A 34 2.96 -16.51 -2.12
N ALA A 35 2.80 -17.72 -2.66
CA ALA A 35 3.35 -18.97 -2.17
C ALA A 35 4.88 -19.01 -2.32
N THR A 36 5.60 -19.20 -1.22
CA THR A 36 7.00 -19.63 -1.24
C THR A 36 7.05 -21.14 -1.06
N LYS A 37 7.79 -21.84 -1.92
CA LYS A 37 7.79 -23.29 -2.23
C LYS A 37 7.91 -24.33 -1.07
N ASP A 38 7.81 -23.95 0.19
CA ASP A 38 7.82 -24.83 1.39
C ASP A 38 6.61 -24.60 2.32
N ASP A 39 5.52 -24.03 1.79
CA ASP A 39 4.27 -23.68 2.48
C ASP A 39 3.29 -24.85 2.68
N ASN A 40 3.58 -26.03 2.14
CA ASN A 40 2.75 -27.24 2.29
C ASN A 40 3.11 -28.11 3.51
N ASN A 41 3.99 -27.65 4.40
CA ASN A 41 4.22 -28.34 5.67
C ASN A 41 3.06 -28.02 6.64
N PRO A 42 2.19 -28.98 6.98
CA PRO A 42 1.04 -28.73 7.86
C PRO A 42 1.47 -28.24 9.25
N LEU A 43 2.68 -28.59 9.70
CA LEU A 43 3.25 -28.11 10.97
C LEU A 43 3.62 -26.62 10.92
N PHE A 44 4.02 -26.12 9.76
CA PHE A 44 4.36 -24.69 9.57
C PHE A 44 3.12 -23.81 9.51
N GLN A 45 2.07 -24.31 8.85
CA GLN A 45 0.77 -23.64 8.79
C GLN A 45 0.07 -23.61 10.15
N GLU A 46 0.12 -24.70 10.93
CA GLU A 46 -0.38 -24.71 12.30
C GLU A 46 0.42 -23.75 13.21
N GLU A 47 1.75 -23.70 13.09
CA GLU A 47 2.58 -22.83 13.93
C GLU A 47 2.38 -21.33 13.61
N ILE A 48 2.26 -20.95 12.32
CA ILE A 48 1.92 -19.57 11.93
C ILE A 48 0.51 -19.22 12.39
N SER A 49 -0.46 -20.12 12.17
CA SER A 49 -1.84 -19.91 12.62
C SER A 49 -1.93 -19.77 14.13
N ARG A 50 -1.14 -20.56 14.87
CA ARG A 50 -1.07 -20.51 16.33
C ARG A 50 -0.42 -19.23 16.83
N ARG A 51 0.64 -18.72 16.19
CA ARG A 51 1.28 -17.45 16.57
C ARG A 51 0.40 -16.25 16.28
N VAL A 52 -0.24 -16.22 15.11
CA VAL A 52 -1.20 -15.17 14.74
C VAL A 52 -2.41 -15.21 15.68
N ALA A 53 -2.95 -16.40 15.96
CA ALA A 53 -4.05 -16.57 16.90
C ALA A 53 -3.66 -16.21 18.35
N LEU A 54 -2.43 -16.53 18.79
CA LEU A 54 -1.95 -16.18 20.13
C LEU A 54 -1.76 -14.66 20.30
N VAL A 55 -1.24 -13.99 19.28
CA VAL A 55 -1.12 -12.52 19.28
C VAL A 55 -2.51 -11.85 19.27
N LEU A 56 -3.48 -12.41 18.52
CA LEU A 56 -4.87 -11.94 18.52
C LEU A 56 -5.61 -12.25 19.83
N ALA A 57 -5.36 -13.39 20.46
CA ALA A 57 -5.99 -13.79 21.73
C ALA A 57 -5.45 -12.99 22.92
N ALA A 58 -4.14 -12.68 22.94
CA ALA A 58 -3.55 -11.82 23.96
C ALA A 58 -4.12 -10.39 23.92
N ALA A 59 -4.48 -9.89 22.72
CA ALA A 59 -5.11 -8.58 22.57
C ALA A 59 -6.58 -8.55 22.99
N THR A 60 -7.28 -9.69 22.98
CA THR A 60 -8.73 -9.77 23.25
C THR A 60 -9.08 -10.20 24.68
N ALA A 61 -8.15 -10.80 25.44
CA ALA A 61 -8.39 -11.19 26.82
C ALA A 61 -8.33 -10.03 27.85
N ALA A 62 -7.88 -8.83 27.45
CA ALA A 62 -7.73 -7.67 28.34
C ALA A 62 -8.83 -6.60 28.20
N ALA A 63 -9.72 -6.70 27.22
CA ALA A 63 -10.78 -5.71 27.00
C ALA A 63 -12.14 -6.38 26.94
N GLY A 64 -12.90 -6.25 28.04
CA GLY A 64 -14.30 -6.63 28.08
C GLY A 64 -15.12 -5.93 27.00
N VAL A 65 -16.19 -6.61 26.58
CA VAL A 65 -17.24 -6.22 25.63
C VAL A 65 -17.31 -4.71 25.37
N GLY A 66 -16.84 -4.31 24.20
CA GLY A 66 -17.00 -2.97 23.65
C GLY A 66 -17.08 -3.10 22.14
N THR A 67 -18.15 -2.55 21.56
CA THR A 67 -18.29 -2.22 20.14
C THR A 67 -16.93 -1.89 19.51
N LEU A 68 -16.56 -2.57 18.42
CA LEU A 68 -15.38 -2.20 17.63
C LEU A 68 -15.50 -0.71 17.27
N PRO A 69 -14.61 0.17 17.77
CA PRO A 69 -14.66 1.56 17.39
C PRO A 69 -14.20 1.70 15.94
N ALA A 70 -14.63 2.79 15.30
CA ALA A 70 -14.22 3.18 13.96
C ALA A 70 -12.73 2.87 13.71
N ALA A 71 -12.45 2.23 12.56
CA ALA A 71 -11.14 1.99 11.96
C ALA A 71 -9.97 2.48 12.82
N VAL A 72 -9.22 1.56 13.45
CA VAL A 72 -7.98 1.89 14.18
C VAL A 72 -7.15 2.78 13.25
N ALA A 73 -7.05 4.07 13.58
CA ALA A 73 -6.36 5.04 12.76
C ALA A 73 -4.91 4.57 12.63
N MET A 74 -4.48 4.21 11.41
CA MET A 74 -3.11 3.77 11.19
C MET A 74 -2.16 4.86 11.66
N PRO A 75 -1.05 4.51 12.35
CA PRO A 75 -0.02 5.49 12.65
C PRO A 75 0.46 6.12 11.34
N LEU A 76 0.86 7.39 11.38
CA LEU A 76 1.25 8.14 10.19
C LEU A 76 2.38 7.44 9.40
N SER A 77 3.28 6.75 10.10
CA SER A 77 4.31 5.90 9.50
C SER A 77 3.71 4.81 8.61
N GLY A 78 2.70 4.08 9.09
CA GLY A 78 2.01 3.06 8.30
C GLY A 78 1.26 3.65 7.10
N LYS A 79 0.75 4.88 7.22
CA LYS A 79 0.09 5.58 6.10
C LYS A 79 1.08 5.93 5.00
N VAL A 80 2.24 6.49 5.32
CA VAL A 80 3.25 6.85 4.31
C VAL A 80 3.94 5.63 3.71
N GLU A 81 4.12 4.55 4.48
CA GLU A 81 4.60 3.26 3.96
C GLU A 81 3.62 2.65 2.95
N ALA A 82 2.31 2.71 3.23
CA ALA A 82 1.30 2.26 2.28
C ALA A 82 1.32 3.09 0.98
N LEU A 83 1.44 4.42 1.07
CA LEU A 83 1.58 5.29 -0.11
C LEU A 83 2.81 4.94 -0.93
N GLU A 84 3.94 4.63 -0.28
CA GLU A 84 5.16 4.21 -0.96
C GLU A 84 4.96 2.89 -1.71
N TYR A 85 4.32 1.90 -1.08
CA TYR A 85 4.02 0.61 -1.70
C TYR A 85 3.06 0.72 -2.90
N GLU A 86 1.97 1.49 -2.73
CA GLU A 86 0.95 1.70 -3.76
C GLU A 86 1.48 2.47 -4.98
N ASN A 87 2.49 3.32 -4.80
CA ASN A 87 3.04 4.19 -5.86
C ASN A 87 4.47 3.83 -6.27
N LYS A 88 5.00 2.67 -5.85
CA LYS A 88 6.39 2.26 -6.10
C LYS A 88 6.82 2.30 -7.57
N ASP A 89 5.88 2.05 -8.49
CA ASP A 89 6.13 2.01 -9.93
C ASP A 89 5.92 3.39 -10.60
N LEU A 90 5.52 4.41 -9.84
CA LEU A 90 5.15 5.75 -10.31
C LEU A 90 5.86 6.88 -9.55
N VAL A 91 7.07 6.62 -9.06
CA VAL A 91 7.89 7.60 -8.35
C VAL A 91 8.44 8.65 -9.33
N ASN A 92 8.29 9.94 -9.02
CA ASN A 92 8.86 11.07 -9.78
C ASN A 92 8.37 11.17 -11.24
N VAL A 93 7.22 10.58 -11.60
CA VAL A 93 6.75 10.54 -13.01
C VAL A 93 5.62 11.51 -13.33
N LYS A 94 4.87 12.00 -12.33
CA LYS A 94 3.69 12.85 -12.57
C LYS A 94 3.94 14.25 -12.04
N GLY A 95 3.99 15.25 -12.92
CA GLY A 95 4.19 16.65 -12.55
C GLY A 95 5.63 17.14 -12.78
N ALA A 96 5.90 18.39 -12.41
CA ALA A 96 7.15 19.07 -12.70
C ALA A 96 8.20 18.86 -11.58
N PRO A 97 9.41 18.34 -11.87
CA PRO A 97 10.42 18.08 -10.85
C PRO A 97 10.81 19.31 -10.02
N GLU A 98 10.90 20.48 -10.64
CA GLU A 98 11.26 21.73 -9.98
C GLU A 98 10.24 22.20 -8.92
N LYS A 99 9.04 21.58 -8.88
CA LYS A 99 7.98 21.87 -7.90
C LYS A 99 7.81 20.77 -6.85
N HIS A 100 8.40 19.59 -7.06
CA HIS A 100 8.13 18.41 -6.23
C HIS A 100 9.40 17.73 -5.70
N LEU A 101 10.58 18.04 -6.22
CA LEU A 101 11.82 17.56 -5.62
C LEU A 101 12.06 18.26 -4.27
N PRO A 102 12.14 17.53 -3.15
CA PRO A 102 12.39 18.11 -1.85
C PRO A 102 13.76 18.80 -1.77
N GLN A 103 13.80 19.99 -1.16
CA GLN A 103 15.02 20.74 -0.89
C GLN A 103 15.43 20.55 0.57
N THR A 104 16.59 19.94 0.77
CA THR A 104 17.09 19.56 2.11
C THR A 104 18.18 20.54 2.59
N THR A 105 18.13 20.88 3.87
CA THR A 105 19.21 21.57 4.59
C THR A 105 19.53 20.79 5.86
N VAL A 106 20.81 20.43 6.05
CA VAL A 106 21.30 19.74 7.25
C VAL A 106 22.17 20.68 8.08
N LYS A 107 21.91 20.77 9.38
CA LYS A 107 22.68 21.57 10.35
C LYS A 107 22.93 20.74 11.61
N GLY A 108 24.09 20.09 11.69
CA GLY A 108 24.34 19.07 12.70
C GLY A 108 23.29 17.96 12.60
N THR A 109 22.64 17.62 13.72
CA THR A 109 21.54 16.64 13.75
C THR A 109 20.18 17.19 13.29
N SER A 110 20.11 18.47 12.91
CA SER A 110 18.86 19.10 12.47
C SER A 110 18.71 19.00 10.96
N VAL A 111 17.66 18.32 10.51
CA VAL A 111 17.29 18.22 9.11
C VAL A 111 16.06 19.09 8.86
N LYS A 112 16.12 19.95 7.85
CA LYS A 112 14.96 20.70 7.34
C LYS A 112 14.74 20.32 5.88
N VAL A 113 13.51 19.94 5.55
CA VAL A 113 13.08 19.67 4.18
C VAL A 113 11.96 20.62 3.82
N VAL A 114 12.12 21.29 2.68
CA VAL A 114 11.14 22.21 2.11
C VAL A 114 10.77 21.72 0.73
N VAL A 115 9.49 21.68 0.40
CA VAL A 115 9.05 21.34 -0.95
C VAL A 115 8.60 22.62 -1.65
N PRO A 116 9.15 22.99 -2.81
CA PRO A 116 8.79 24.20 -3.54
C PRO A 116 7.41 24.07 -4.24
N HIS A 117 6.36 23.83 -3.43
CA HIS A 117 5.01 23.53 -3.86
C HIS A 117 4.00 24.49 -3.22
N VAL A 118 2.92 24.78 -3.95
CA VAL A 118 1.79 25.58 -3.47
C VAL A 118 0.89 24.79 -2.51
N MET A 119 0.08 25.48 -1.73
CA MET A 119 -0.97 24.88 -0.89
C MET A 119 -2.26 25.64 -1.19
N ASP A 120 -3.09 25.09 -2.09
CA ASP A 120 -4.30 25.77 -2.60
C ASP A 120 -5.57 25.03 -2.14
N PRO A 121 -6.38 25.62 -1.23
CA PRO A 121 -7.64 25.03 -0.79
C PRO A 121 -8.81 25.29 -1.75
N GLU A 122 -8.76 26.31 -2.61
CA GLU A 122 -9.84 26.65 -3.54
C GLU A 122 -9.80 25.76 -4.79
N LYS A 123 -8.58 25.43 -5.25
CA LYS A 123 -8.31 24.43 -6.28
C LYS A 123 -7.39 23.37 -5.69
N PRO A 124 -7.93 22.36 -4.97
CA PRO A 124 -7.16 21.42 -4.16
C PRO A 124 -5.93 20.84 -4.86
N HIS A 125 -4.78 21.47 -4.61
CA HIS A 125 -3.49 21.07 -5.12
C HIS A 125 -2.42 21.41 -4.08
N PHE A 126 -1.99 20.39 -3.36
CA PHE A 126 -1.16 20.54 -2.18
C PHE A 126 -0.31 19.29 -1.95
N ILE A 127 0.70 19.43 -1.10
CA ILE A 127 1.44 18.29 -0.57
C ILE A 127 0.62 17.75 0.59
N GLU A 128 0.24 16.48 0.55
CA GLU A 128 -0.56 15.84 1.60
C GLU A 128 0.34 15.21 2.67
N TYR A 129 1.48 14.65 2.26
CA TYR A 129 2.46 14.03 3.15
C TYR A 129 3.89 14.39 2.79
N LEU A 130 4.74 14.57 3.80
CA LEU A 130 6.19 14.71 3.68
C LEU A 130 6.83 13.86 4.78
N TRP A 131 7.82 13.03 4.45
CA TRP A 131 8.50 12.20 5.43
C TRP A 131 9.98 11.99 5.12
N LEU A 132 10.70 11.57 6.16
CA LEU A 132 12.09 11.15 6.10
C LEU A 132 12.14 9.65 6.37
N LYS A 133 12.92 8.93 5.57
CA LYS A 133 13.13 7.49 5.70
C LYS A 133 14.60 7.19 5.87
N ASP A 134 14.92 6.31 6.81
CA ASP A 134 16.25 5.72 6.95
C ASP A 134 16.43 4.69 5.82
N GLU A 135 17.45 4.85 4.99
CA GLU A 135 17.64 4.00 3.82
C GLU A 135 18.11 2.59 4.15
N ASP A 136 18.84 2.42 5.26
CA ASP A 136 19.43 1.14 5.62
C ASP A 136 18.39 0.22 6.26
N SER A 137 17.52 0.80 7.11
CA SER A 137 16.47 0.07 7.81
C SER A 137 15.10 0.14 7.14
N ASN A 138 14.94 1.01 6.13
CA ASN A 138 13.66 1.35 5.51
C ASN A 138 12.60 1.92 6.47
N LYS A 139 12.98 2.36 7.67
CA LYS A 139 12.04 2.89 8.67
C LYS A 139 11.75 4.36 8.42
N VAL A 140 10.50 4.75 8.63
CA VAL A 140 10.11 6.17 8.71
C VAL A 140 10.74 6.78 9.97
N ILE A 141 11.53 7.83 9.78
CA ILE A 141 12.18 8.60 10.87
C ILE A 141 11.21 9.63 11.42
N GLU A 142 10.59 10.39 10.53
CA GLU A 142 9.64 11.46 10.84
C GLU A 142 8.68 11.63 9.67
N ALA A 143 7.42 11.94 9.94
CA ALA A 143 6.42 12.17 8.92
C ALA A 143 5.48 13.30 9.33
N LYS A 144 5.02 14.07 8.36
CA LYS A 144 4.06 15.15 8.57
C LYS A 144 2.95 15.07 7.53
N HIS A 145 1.72 15.12 8.03
CA HIS A 145 0.52 15.31 7.24
C HIS A 145 0.22 16.80 7.11
N PHE A 146 -0.31 17.20 5.96
CA PHE A 146 -0.73 18.55 5.67
C PHE A 146 -2.13 18.55 5.05
N VAL A 147 -2.82 19.67 5.20
CA VAL A 147 -4.06 19.99 4.49
C VAL A 147 -3.86 21.19 3.58
N ALA A 148 -4.74 21.38 2.60
CA ALA A 148 -4.60 22.43 1.58
C ALA A 148 -4.53 23.86 2.15
N THR A 149 -5.02 24.10 3.37
CA THR A 149 -4.96 25.39 4.06
C THR A 149 -3.67 25.64 4.84
N ASP A 150 -2.76 24.65 4.90
CA ASP A 150 -1.48 24.82 5.57
C ASP A 150 -0.56 25.78 4.82
N ALA A 151 0.39 26.37 5.56
CA ALA A 151 1.32 27.35 4.99
C ALA A 151 2.22 26.74 3.90
N ALA A 152 2.31 27.45 2.77
CA ALA A 152 3.28 27.17 1.72
C ALA A 152 4.62 27.92 1.99
N PRO A 153 5.77 27.35 1.61
CA PRO A 153 5.96 25.99 1.14
C PRO A 153 5.86 24.96 2.29
N PRO A 154 5.29 23.76 2.06
CA PRO A 154 5.20 22.72 3.07
C PRO A 154 6.60 22.31 3.53
N THR A 155 6.77 22.27 4.84
CA THR A 155 8.07 22.14 5.51
C THR A 155 8.00 21.11 6.64
N LEU A 156 9.01 20.24 6.70
CA LEU A 156 9.26 19.29 7.78
C LEU A 156 10.64 19.57 8.39
N VAL A 157 10.72 19.58 9.73
CA VAL A 157 11.97 19.70 10.47
C VAL A 157 12.04 18.53 11.44
N ALA A 158 13.17 17.83 11.45
CA ALA A 158 13.39 16.67 12.30
C ALA A 158 14.78 16.70 12.95
N LYS A 159 14.91 15.99 14.08
CA LYS A 159 16.21 15.61 14.63
C LYS A 159 16.53 14.19 14.18
N VAL A 160 17.67 14.03 13.52
CA VAL A 160 18.13 12.76 13.00
C VAL A 160 19.52 12.45 13.57
N ALA A 161 19.76 11.20 13.91
CA ALA A 161 21.05 10.77 14.43
C ALA A 161 22.16 10.99 13.38
N LYS A 162 23.34 11.39 13.84
CA LYS A 162 24.51 11.55 12.97
C LYS A 162 24.90 10.18 12.39
N GLY A 163 25.23 10.14 11.11
CA GLY A 163 25.58 8.95 10.36
C GLY A 163 24.37 8.25 9.72
N THR A 164 23.14 8.64 10.04
CA THR A 164 21.95 8.07 9.39
C THR A 164 21.89 8.50 7.93
N LYS A 165 21.71 7.53 7.04
CA LYS A 165 21.45 7.75 5.62
C LYS A 165 19.95 7.96 5.42
N VAL A 166 19.56 9.15 4.99
CA VAL A 166 18.18 9.60 4.93
C VAL A 166 17.77 9.84 3.48
N ARG A 167 16.56 9.43 3.12
CA ARG A 167 15.87 9.86 1.90
C ARG A 167 14.62 10.67 2.26
N PRO A 168 14.42 11.86 1.68
CA PRO A 168 13.17 12.61 1.81
C PRO A 168 12.17 12.17 0.74
N LEU A 169 10.91 12.02 1.14
CA LEU A 169 9.82 11.63 0.26
C LEU A 169 8.60 12.50 0.51
N LEU A 170 7.79 12.71 -0.52
CA LEU A 170 6.53 13.41 -0.38
C LEU A 170 5.43 12.76 -1.20
N PHE A 171 4.19 13.10 -0.88
CA PHE A 171 3.02 12.75 -1.66
C PHE A 171 2.21 14.01 -1.96
N CYS A 172 2.02 14.31 -3.24
CA CYS A 172 1.12 15.34 -3.72
C CYS A 172 -0.24 14.72 -4.07
N ASN A 173 -1.33 15.36 -3.69
CA ASN A 173 -2.68 14.83 -3.91
C ASN A 173 -3.00 14.60 -5.40
N LEU A 174 -2.37 15.35 -6.32
CA LEU A 174 -2.56 15.21 -7.78
C LEU A 174 -1.40 14.49 -8.49
N HIS A 175 -0.19 14.67 -7.98
CA HIS A 175 1.04 14.27 -8.65
C HIS A 175 1.72 13.06 -7.99
N GLY A 176 1.10 12.48 -6.97
CA GLY A 176 1.53 11.24 -6.36
C GLY A 176 2.88 11.36 -5.65
N LEU A 177 3.62 10.26 -5.67
CA LEU A 177 4.84 10.04 -4.90
C LEU A 177 6.07 10.67 -5.56
N TRP A 178 6.80 11.44 -4.77
CA TRP A 178 8.11 11.97 -5.15
C TRP A 178 9.18 11.62 -4.13
N GLN A 179 10.38 11.34 -4.62
CA GLN A 179 11.58 11.03 -3.85
C GLN A 179 12.68 12.03 -4.20
N GLY A 180 13.25 12.66 -3.17
CA GLY A 180 14.44 13.49 -3.30
C GLY A 180 15.74 12.70 -3.22
N GLU A 181 16.84 13.41 -3.36
CA GLU A 181 18.18 12.83 -3.21
C GLU A 181 18.44 12.39 -1.77
N SER A 182 19.14 11.27 -1.64
CA SER A 182 19.58 10.75 -0.34
C SER A 182 20.78 11.52 0.18
N PHE A 183 20.87 11.67 1.50
CA PHE A 183 21.96 12.35 2.18
C PHE A 183 22.29 11.66 3.51
N THR A 184 23.48 11.92 4.04
CA THR A 184 23.87 11.46 5.38
C THR A 184 23.89 12.65 6.32
N VAL A 185 23.32 12.48 7.51
CA VAL A 185 23.28 13.51 8.58
C VAL A 185 24.58 13.55 9.38
#